data_AF-A0A2I0HR37-F1
#
_entry.id   AF-A0A2I0HR37-F1
#
_cell.length_a   1.000
_cell.length_b   1.000
_cell.length_c   1.000
_cell.angle_alpha   90.00
_cell.angle_beta   90.00
_cell.angle_gamma   90.00
#
_symmetry.space_group_name_H-M   'P 1'
#
loop_
_entity.id
_entity.type
_entity.pdbx_description
1 polymer ?
#
loop_
_entity_poly.entity_id
_entity_poly.type
_entity_poly.pdbx_seq_one_letter_code
_entity_poly.pdbx_strand_id
1 'polypeptide(L)'
;MEVEPQQTSHPVAESHSQSTENGFDDNRLREVIASGSLGFDDWTSLISHIEDVSPDIERLCLVYDSFLTKFPLCHVYWRKYTDHKMRLCGTDKVVEVFERGVLAVTYSVGLWVNYCQFASSVFEDPDDVRRLFKRAISFVGKDYSCHSLWDLHIEFEFSQQHWSSLAHIFIQTLRFPTKRLHHYYERYSVSHASLVQMNSMNLRT
;
A
#
# COMPACT_ATOMS: atom_id res chain seq x y z
N MET A 1 -48.20 -55.13 -38.15
CA MET A 1 -46.89 -54.70 -38.67
C MET A 1 -46.56 -53.42 -37.94
N GLU A 2 -45.96 -53.58 -36.76
CA GLU A 2 -45.58 -52.49 -35.86
C GLU A 2 -44.24 -51.91 -36.31
N VAL A 3 -44.14 -50.58 -36.23
CA VAL A 3 -42.97 -49.80 -36.65
C VAL A 3 -42.05 -49.66 -35.43
N GLU A 4 -40.87 -50.26 -35.53
CA GLU A 4 -39.79 -50.15 -34.54
C GLU A 4 -38.86 -48.99 -34.91
N PRO A 5 -38.53 -48.05 -34.01
CA PRO A 5 -37.47 -47.07 -34.25
C PRO A 5 -36.16 -47.51 -33.59
N GLN A 6 -35.13 -47.81 -34.40
CA GLN A 6 -33.77 -48.06 -33.93
C GLN A 6 -33.09 -46.77 -33.44
N GLN A 7 -32.55 -46.86 -32.22
CA GLN A 7 -31.89 -45.81 -31.46
C GLN A 7 -30.60 -45.31 -32.13
N THR A 8 -30.49 -43.99 -32.20
CA THR A 8 -29.28 -43.23 -32.52
C THR A 8 -28.28 -43.34 -31.38
N SER A 9 -27.08 -43.81 -31.70
CA SER A 9 -25.91 -43.81 -30.83
C SER A 9 -25.28 -42.41 -30.75
N HIS A 10 -25.43 -41.73 -29.61
CA HIS A 10 -24.54 -40.65 -29.20
C HIS A 10 -23.73 -41.10 -27.98
N PRO A 11 -22.39 -40.89 -27.96
CA PRO A 11 -21.60 -41.19 -26.77
C PRO A 11 -21.97 -40.18 -25.68
N VAL A 12 -22.42 -40.69 -24.54
CA VAL A 12 -22.57 -39.93 -23.30
C VAL A 12 -21.16 -39.56 -22.85
N ALA A 13 -20.78 -38.31 -23.08
CA ALA A 13 -19.64 -37.71 -22.41
C ALA A 13 -20.03 -37.51 -20.94
N GLU A 14 -19.66 -38.48 -20.10
CA GLU A 14 -19.55 -38.25 -18.66
C GLU A 14 -18.52 -37.14 -18.45
N SER A 15 -19.01 -35.92 -18.28
CA SER A 15 -18.27 -34.86 -17.63
C SER A 15 -18.14 -35.26 -16.16
N HIS A 16 -17.15 -36.11 -15.87
CA HIS A 16 -16.53 -36.16 -14.56
C HIS A 16 -16.05 -34.73 -14.27
N SER A 17 -16.85 -33.99 -13.50
CA SER A 17 -16.42 -32.79 -12.80
C SER A 17 -15.33 -33.24 -11.82
N GLN A 18 -14.10 -33.27 -12.32
CA GLN A 18 -12.87 -33.38 -11.55
C GLN A 18 -12.88 -32.24 -10.54
N SER A 19 -13.35 -32.60 -9.36
CA SER A 19 -13.33 -31.77 -8.17
C SER A 19 -11.88 -31.78 -7.69
N THR A 20 -11.10 -30.86 -8.24
CA THR A 20 -9.85 -30.31 -7.70
C THR A 20 -9.20 -31.12 -6.56
N GLU A 21 -8.31 -32.04 -6.93
CA GLU A 21 -7.32 -32.66 -6.04
C GLU A 21 -6.20 -31.67 -5.63
N ASN A 22 -6.55 -30.50 -5.10
CA ASN A 22 -5.58 -29.50 -4.61
C ASN A 22 -5.58 -29.37 -3.07
N GLY A 23 -6.18 -30.34 -2.37
CA GLY A 23 -6.28 -30.38 -0.90
C GLY A 23 -4.99 -30.72 -0.15
N PHE A 24 -3.85 -30.83 -0.84
CA PHE A 24 -2.57 -31.01 -0.16
C PHE A 24 -2.09 -29.62 0.35
N ASP A 25 -1.90 -29.54 1.66
CA ASP A 25 -1.28 -28.46 2.45
C ASP A 25 -2.10 -27.28 2.99
N ASP A 26 -3.38 -27.06 2.67
CA ASP A 26 -4.11 -25.92 3.28
C ASP A 26 -4.48 -26.15 4.74
N ASN A 27 -4.94 -27.36 5.07
CA ASN A 27 -5.27 -27.73 6.44
C ASN A 27 -4.00 -27.81 7.30
N ARG A 28 -2.91 -28.36 6.73
CA ARG A 28 -1.60 -28.42 7.41
C ARG A 28 -1.04 -27.01 7.62
N LEU A 29 -1.16 -26.12 6.64
CA LEU A 29 -0.78 -24.72 6.79
C LEU A 29 -1.56 -24.05 7.92
N ARG A 30 -2.88 -24.23 7.97
CA ARG A 30 -3.73 -23.69 9.05
C ARG A 30 -3.35 -24.26 10.42
N GLU A 31 -3.05 -25.55 10.52
CA GLU A 31 -2.60 -26.19 11.76
C GLU A 31 -1.25 -25.64 12.22
N VAL A 32 -0.29 -25.50 11.31
CA VAL A 32 1.03 -24.93 11.61
C VAL A 32 0.89 -23.50 12.12
N ILE A 33 0.06 -22.69 11.47
CA ILE A 33 -0.23 -21.31 11.88
C ILE A 33 -0.93 -21.28 13.25
N ALA A 34 -1.94 -22.14 13.46
CA ALA A 34 -2.72 -22.21 14.69
C ALA A 34 -1.89 -22.71 15.88
N SER A 35 -0.90 -23.57 15.64
CA SER A 35 0.02 -24.04 16.68
C SER A 35 0.81 -22.90 17.34
N GLY A 36 0.95 -21.76 16.65
CA GLY A 36 1.57 -20.55 17.17
C GLY A 36 3.07 -20.67 17.47
N SER A 37 3.71 -21.78 17.07
CA SER A 37 5.11 -22.10 17.42
C SER A 37 6.15 -21.56 16.44
N LEU A 38 5.72 -20.91 15.34
CA LEU A 38 6.62 -20.43 14.30
C LEU A 38 7.44 -19.22 14.78
N GLY A 39 8.77 -19.32 14.70
CA GLY A 39 9.69 -18.22 14.88
C GLY A 39 9.68 -17.28 13.67
N PHE A 40 10.32 -16.10 13.81
CA PHE A 40 10.40 -15.13 12.71
C PHE A 40 11.03 -15.74 11.44
N ASP A 41 12.14 -16.46 11.57
CA ASP A 41 12.83 -17.08 10.43
C ASP A 41 11.98 -18.15 9.74
N ASP A 42 11.20 -18.92 10.51
CA ASP A 42 10.27 -19.91 9.97
C ASP A 42 9.14 -19.23 9.18
N TRP A 43 8.60 -18.12 9.69
CA TRP A 43 7.60 -17.32 8.99
C TRP A 43 8.14 -16.74 7.69
N THR A 44 9.35 -16.19 7.70
CA THR A 44 9.94 -15.62 6.47
C THR A 44 10.19 -16.69 5.42
N SER A 45 10.64 -17.88 5.84
CA SER A 45 10.82 -19.04 4.95
C SER A 45 9.49 -19.51 4.37
N LEU A 46 8.43 -19.57 5.20
CA LEU A 46 7.08 -19.91 4.77
C LEU A 46 6.52 -18.91 3.76
N ILE A 47 6.69 -17.61 4.02
CA ILE A 47 6.26 -16.54 3.10
C ILE A 47 7.00 -16.70 1.76
N SER A 48 8.32 -16.87 1.78
CA SER A 48 9.11 -17.06 0.55
C SER A 48 8.63 -18.27 -0.25
N HIS A 49 8.39 -19.39 0.43
CA HIS A 49 7.91 -20.61 -0.22
C HIS A 49 6.55 -20.42 -0.92
N ILE A 50 5.62 -19.71 -0.27
CA ILE A 50 4.31 -19.42 -0.85
C ILE A 50 4.41 -18.43 -2.01
N GLU A 51 5.32 -17.46 -1.92
CA GLU A 51 5.63 -16.53 -3.02
C GLU A 51 6.17 -17.28 -4.26
N ASP A 52 6.96 -18.34 -4.06
CA ASP A 52 7.62 -19.10 -5.13
C ASP A 52 6.72 -20.18 -5.77
N VAL A 53 5.94 -20.92 -4.98
CA VAL A 53 5.23 -22.13 -5.46
C VAL A 53 4.03 -21.79 -6.33
N SER A 54 3.20 -20.84 -5.92
CA SER A 54 2.20 -20.17 -6.78
C SER A 54 1.51 -19.09 -5.94
N PRO A 55 1.29 -17.88 -6.48
CA PRO A 55 0.59 -16.81 -5.75
C PRO A 55 -0.93 -17.06 -5.75
N ASP A 56 -1.37 -18.07 -5.03
CA ASP A 56 -2.76 -18.22 -4.65
C ASP A 56 -3.11 -17.17 -3.60
N ILE A 57 -4.10 -16.33 -3.94
CA ILE A 57 -4.48 -15.19 -3.11
C ILE A 57 -4.96 -15.62 -1.72
N GLU A 58 -5.63 -16.77 -1.61
CA GLU A 58 -6.18 -17.23 -0.33
C GLU A 58 -5.07 -17.61 0.64
N ARG A 59 -4.09 -18.40 0.16
CA ARG A 59 -2.90 -18.76 0.94
C ARG A 59 -2.06 -17.55 1.31
N LEU A 60 -1.83 -16.64 0.36
CA LEU A 60 -1.12 -15.39 0.63
C LEU A 60 -1.81 -14.58 1.72
N CYS A 61 -3.13 -14.39 1.62
CA CYS A 61 -3.88 -13.65 2.65
C CYS A 61 -3.78 -14.34 4.01
N LEU A 62 -3.97 -15.66 4.08
CA LEU A 62 -3.89 -16.40 5.32
C LEU A 62 -2.53 -16.22 6.02
N VAL A 63 -1.43 -16.38 5.29
CA VAL A 63 -0.08 -16.31 5.86
C VAL A 63 0.29 -14.88 6.23
N TYR A 64 0.05 -13.92 5.34
CA TYR A 64 0.36 -12.52 5.63
C TYR A 64 -0.49 -11.97 6.78
N ASP A 65 -1.79 -12.29 6.84
CA ASP A 65 -2.66 -11.85 7.93
C ASP A 65 -2.21 -12.44 9.28
N SER A 66 -1.84 -13.71 9.29
CA SER A 66 -1.35 -14.39 10.50
C SER A 66 0.00 -13.83 10.95
N PHE A 67 0.93 -13.65 10.01
CA PHE A 67 2.25 -13.10 10.26
C PHE A 67 2.18 -11.67 10.76
N LEU A 68 1.44 -10.78 10.09
CA LEU A 68 1.35 -9.37 10.44
C LEU A 68 0.55 -9.13 11.72
N THR A 69 -0.32 -10.06 12.12
CA THR A 69 -0.93 -10.06 13.46
C THR A 69 0.10 -10.31 14.56
N LYS A 70 1.10 -11.16 14.31
CA LYS A 70 2.18 -11.46 15.27
C LYS A 70 3.32 -10.44 15.24
N PHE A 71 3.67 -9.96 14.06
CA PHE A 71 4.81 -9.06 13.81
C PHE A 71 4.35 -7.77 13.09
N PRO A 72 3.47 -6.96 13.71
CA PRO A 72 2.90 -5.79 13.06
C PRO A 72 3.96 -4.75 12.66
N LEU A 73 5.03 -4.60 13.46
CA LEU A 73 6.10 -3.61 13.23
C LEU A 73 6.96 -3.87 11.98
N CYS A 74 6.83 -5.05 11.36
CA CYS A 74 7.58 -5.44 10.17
C CYS A 74 7.00 -4.80 8.89
N HIS A 75 7.04 -3.46 8.80
CA HIS A 75 6.44 -2.65 7.72
C HIS A 75 6.86 -3.05 6.29
N VAL A 76 8.03 -3.67 6.12
CA VAL A 76 8.49 -4.20 4.82
C VAL A 76 7.53 -5.28 4.29
N TYR A 77 6.96 -6.10 5.16
CA TYR A 77 6.02 -7.15 4.79
C TYR A 77 4.61 -6.61 4.51
N TRP A 78 4.20 -5.53 5.17
CA TRP A 78 2.99 -4.81 4.78
C TRP A 78 3.07 -4.33 3.33
N ARG A 79 4.22 -3.77 2.91
CA ARG A 79 4.44 -3.36 1.52
C ARG A 79 4.42 -4.55 0.55
N LYS A 80 5.12 -5.64 0.86
CA LYS A 80 5.07 -6.85 0.02
C LYS A 80 3.63 -7.37 -0.12
N TYR A 81 2.87 -7.37 0.96
CA TYR A 81 1.49 -7.85 0.95
C TYR A 81 0.59 -6.98 0.08
N THR A 82 0.72 -5.65 0.16
CA THR A 82 -0.02 -4.72 -0.70
C THR A 82 0.36 -4.88 -2.17
N ASP A 83 1.64 -5.12 -2.48
CA ASP A 83 2.10 -5.34 -3.85
C ASP A 83 1.48 -6.61 -4.46
N HIS A 84 1.38 -7.69 -3.67
CA HIS A 84 0.69 -8.92 -4.10
C HIS A 84 -0.81 -8.71 -4.29
N LYS A 85 -1.48 -8.04 -3.33
CA LYS A 85 -2.91 -7.71 -3.44
C LYS A 85 -3.22 -6.85 -4.65
N MET A 86 -2.35 -5.89 -4.97
CA MET A 86 -2.53 -5.02 -6.12
C MET A 86 -2.55 -5.81 -7.43
N ARG A 87 -1.67 -6.82 -7.56
CA ARG A 87 -1.59 -7.67 -8.75
C ARG A 87 -2.78 -8.64 -8.89
N LEU A 88 -3.32 -9.11 -7.77
CA LEU A 88 -4.28 -10.23 -7.75
C LEU A 88 -5.74 -9.82 -7.53
N CYS A 89 -6.01 -8.70 -6.85
CA CYS A 89 -7.35 -8.33 -6.39
C CYS A 89 -7.80 -6.91 -6.74
N GLY A 90 -6.91 -6.10 -7.32
CA GLY A 90 -7.19 -4.69 -7.60
C GLY A 90 -7.09 -3.79 -6.35
N THR A 91 -7.48 -2.53 -6.55
CA THR A 91 -7.16 -1.38 -5.69
C THR A 91 -7.89 -1.40 -4.34
N ASP A 92 -9.17 -1.81 -4.32
CA ASP A 92 -10.01 -1.75 -3.12
C ASP A 92 -9.46 -2.65 -2.00
N LYS A 93 -8.96 -3.82 -2.37
CA LYS A 93 -8.36 -4.77 -1.43
C LYS A 93 -7.01 -4.29 -0.90
N VAL A 94 -6.29 -3.47 -1.66
CA VAL A 94 -5.04 -2.86 -1.21
C VAL A 94 -5.33 -1.78 -0.16
N VAL A 95 -6.37 -0.97 -0.36
CA VAL A 95 -6.82 0.03 0.63
C VAL A 95 -7.18 -0.63 1.96
N GLU A 96 -7.93 -1.74 1.94
CA GLU A 96 -8.26 -2.50 3.16
C GLU A 96 -6.99 -2.94 3.93
N VAL A 97 -5.95 -3.41 3.23
CA VAL A 97 -4.69 -3.82 3.85
C VAL A 97 -3.95 -2.63 4.45
N PHE A 98 -3.88 -1.50 3.74
CA PHE A 98 -3.26 -0.29 4.25
C PHE A 98 -3.98 0.25 5.49
N GLU A 99 -5.32 0.31 5.48
CA GLU A 99 -6.10 0.77 6.62
C GLU A 99 -5.86 -0.09 7.86
N ARG A 100 -5.85 -1.42 7.72
CA ARG A 100 -5.47 -2.31 8.84
C ARG A 100 -4.03 -2.07 9.29
N GLY A 101 -3.10 -1.88 8.36
CA GLY A 101 -1.70 -1.65 8.67
C GLY A 101 -1.49 -0.37 9.48
N VAL A 102 -2.08 0.76 9.05
CA VAL A 102 -1.95 2.04 9.76
C VAL A 102 -2.69 2.04 11.09
N LEU A 103 -3.70 1.19 11.28
CA LEU A 103 -4.30 0.95 12.60
C LEU A 103 -3.37 0.12 13.50
N ALA A 104 -2.71 -0.91 12.96
CA ALA A 104 -1.78 -1.75 13.72
C ALA A 104 -0.47 -1.03 14.08
N VAL A 105 0.01 -0.14 13.20
CA VAL A 105 1.31 0.55 13.35
C VAL A 105 1.19 2.04 13.03
N THR A 106 0.32 2.72 13.78
CA THR A 106 -0.08 4.11 13.53
C THR A 106 1.08 5.12 13.45
N TYR A 107 2.19 4.87 14.14
CA TYR A 107 3.33 5.78 14.16
C TYR A 107 4.45 5.38 13.18
N SER A 108 4.23 4.39 12.30
CA SER A 108 5.20 4.00 11.28
C SER A 108 5.21 4.99 10.11
N VAL A 109 6.24 5.83 10.04
CA VAL A 109 6.47 6.75 8.91
C VAL A 109 6.48 6.00 7.58
N GLY A 110 7.22 4.88 7.52
CA GLY A 110 7.37 4.12 6.27
C GLY A 110 6.05 3.58 5.73
N LEU A 111 5.14 3.16 6.62
CA LEU A 111 3.84 2.65 6.21
C LEU A 111 2.94 3.76 5.66
N TRP A 112 2.91 4.93 6.32
CA TRP A 112 2.19 6.10 5.83
C TRP A 112 2.74 6.61 4.49
N VAL A 113 4.06 6.59 4.29
CA VAL A 113 4.70 6.96 3.02
C VAL A 113 4.23 6.03 1.90
N ASN A 114 4.30 4.71 2.12
CA ASN A 114 3.83 3.74 1.12
C ASN A 114 2.35 3.94 0.79
N TYR A 115 1.51 4.19 1.80
CA TYR A 115 0.07 4.39 1.58
C TYR A 115 -0.23 5.69 0.81
N CYS A 116 0.40 6.81 1.19
CA CYS A 116 0.22 8.07 0.47
C CYS A 116 0.76 8.00 -0.97
N GLN A 117 1.85 7.26 -1.20
CA GLN A 117 2.39 7.05 -2.55
C GLN A 117 1.43 6.24 -3.42
N PHE A 118 0.87 5.16 -2.87
CA PHE A 118 -0.17 4.37 -3.50
C PHE A 118 -1.39 5.22 -3.84
N ALA A 119 -1.93 5.97 -2.86
CA ALA A 119 -3.11 6.80 -3.07
C ALA A 119 -2.86 7.88 -4.14
N SER A 120 -1.68 8.52 -4.13
CA SER A 120 -1.31 9.53 -5.15
C SER A 120 -1.25 8.97 -6.57
N SER A 121 -1.05 7.65 -6.73
CA SER A 121 -0.95 7.00 -8.03
C SER A 121 -2.27 6.39 -8.50
N VAL A 122 -3.18 6.08 -7.58
CA VAL A 122 -4.37 5.25 -7.84
C VAL A 122 -5.67 6.02 -7.66
N PHE A 123 -5.75 6.95 -6.71
CA PHE A 123 -6.99 7.65 -6.41
C PHE A 123 -7.25 8.71 -7.48
N GLU A 124 -8.48 8.75 -7.97
CA GLU A 124 -8.89 9.71 -9.00
C GLU A 124 -9.15 11.10 -8.42
N ASP A 125 -9.65 11.18 -7.19
CA ASP A 125 -9.93 12.45 -6.51
C ASP A 125 -8.69 12.96 -5.73
N PRO A 126 -8.10 14.10 -6.13
CA PRO A 126 -6.98 14.69 -5.40
C PRO A 126 -7.34 15.07 -3.96
N ASP A 127 -8.60 15.38 -3.66
CA ASP A 127 -9.01 15.72 -2.29
C ASP A 127 -8.99 14.52 -1.36
N ASP A 128 -9.19 13.30 -1.85
CA ASP A 128 -9.05 12.07 -1.07
C ASP A 128 -7.59 11.87 -0.68
N VAL A 129 -6.67 12.09 -1.63
CA VAL A 129 -5.22 12.04 -1.40
C VAL A 129 -4.80 13.10 -0.37
N ARG A 130 -5.31 14.34 -0.48
CA ARG A 130 -5.04 15.41 0.50
C ARG A 130 -5.56 15.07 1.89
N ARG A 131 -6.75 14.46 2.01
CA ARG A 131 -7.28 13.99 3.30
C ARG A 131 -6.37 12.92 3.91
N LEU A 132 -5.85 12.01 3.09
CA LEU A 132 -4.91 10.99 3.55
C LEU A 132 -3.58 11.59 4.03
N PHE A 133 -2.97 12.53 3.30
CA PHE A 133 -1.76 13.22 3.74
C PHE A 133 -1.97 13.95 5.08
N LYS A 134 -3.08 14.68 5.24
CA LYS A 134 -3.40 15.36 6.50
C LYS A 134 -3.52 14.37 7.66
N ARG A 135 -4.16 13.21 7.44
CA ARG A 135 -4.26 12.14 8.43
C ARG A 135 -2.87 11.58 8.78
N ALA A 136 -2.05 11.25 7.79
CA ALA A 136 -0.69 10.76 8.01
C ALA A 136 0.15 11.75 8.84
N ILE A 137 0.15 13.02 8.45
CA ILE A 137 0.89 14.10 9.15
C ILE A 137 0.42 14.26 10.59
N SER A 138 -0.88 14.08 10.88
CA SER A 138 -1.39 14.16 12.26
C SER A 138 -0.77 13.12 13.20
N PHE A 139 -0.38 11.96 12.68
CA PHE A 139 0.24 10.88 13.44
C PHE A 139 1.77 10.94 13.43
N VAL A 140 2.38 11.11 12.25
CA VAL A 140 3.84 10.98 12.09
C VAL A 140 4.56 12.29 11.77
N GLY A 141 3.85 13.40 11.60
CA GLY A 141 4.45 14.69 11.19
C GLY A 141 5.42 15.31 12.21
N LYS A 142 5.47 14.79 13.44
CA LYS A 142 6.45 15.19 14.48
C LYS A 142 7.66 14.26 14.55
N ASP A 143 7.66 13.16 13.82
CA ASP A 143 8.77 12.21 13.81
C ASP A 143 9.98 12.82 13.10
N TYR A 144 11.18 12.60 13.61
CA TYR A 144 12.40 13.14 13.01
C TYR A 144 12.62 12.66 11.56
N SER A 145 12.13 11.46 11.24
CA SER A 145 12.25 10.81 9.95
C SER A 145 11.08 11.09 9.01
N CYS A 146 10.10 11.92 9.38
CA CYS A 146 8.92 12.22 8.54
C CYS A 146 9.21 12.99 7.24
N HIS A 147 10.46 13.41 7.00
CA HIS A 147 10.89 14.12 5.80
C HIS A 147 10.42 13.44 4.49
N SER A 148 10.46 12.11 4.39
CA SER A 148 10.01 11.40 3.20
C SER A 148 8.51 11.59 2.91
N LEU A 149 7.68 11.73 3.96
CA LEU A 149 6.26 12.00 3.80
C LEU A 149 6.01 13.43 3.32
N TRP A 150 6.77 14.39 3.85
CA TRP A 150 6.69 15.79 3.42
C TRP A 150 7.19 16.00 2.01
N ASP A 151 8.31 15.37 1.63
CA ASP A 151 8.84 15.40 0.26
C ASP A 151 7.78 14.90 -0.74
N LEU A 152 7.13 13.78 -0.42
CA LEU A 152 6.06 13.21 -1.22
C LEU A 152 4.83 14.12 -1.31
N HIS A 153 4.43 14.76 -0.20
CA HIS A 153 3.28 15.70 -0.20
C HIS A 153 3.59 16.95 -1.04
N ILE A 154 4.81 17.48 -0.95
CA ILE A 154 5.28 18.61 -1.76
C ILE A 154 5.26 18.26 -3.25
N GLU A 155 5.76 17.09 -3.62
CA GLU A 155 5.75 16.60 -5.00
C GLU A 155 4.32 16.46 -5.54
N PHE A 156 3.43 15.87 -4.74
CA PHE A 156 2.02 15.75 -5.06
C PHE A 156 1.37 17.12 -5.33
N GLU A 157 1.46 18.09 -4.41
CA GLU A 157 0.82 19.40 -4.60
C GLU A 157 1.46 20.21 -5.73
N PHE A 158 2.75 20.00 -6.02
CA PHE A 158 3.41 20.58 -7.18
C PHE A 158 2.82 20.05 -8.49
N SER A 159 2.60 18.73 -8.59
CA SER A 159 1.94 18.11 -9.76
C SER A 159 0.50 18.60 -9.95
N GLN A 160 -0.20 18.94 -8.86
CA GLN A 160 -1.56 19.48 -8.86
C GLN A 160 -1.62 21.00 -9.09
N GLN A 161 -0.46 21.67 -9.20
CA GLN A 161 -0.33 23.13 -9.36
C GLN A 161 -1.03 23.96 -8.27
N HIS A 162 -1.16 23.41 -7.05
CA HIS A 162 -1.90 24.04 -5.96
C HIS A 162 -0.97 24.91 -5.07
N TRP A 163 -0.51 26.04 -5.63
CA TRP A 163 0.54 26.89 -5.05
C TRP A 163 0.26 27.41 -3.63
N SER A 164 -1.01 27.71 -3.31
CA SER A 164 -1.39 28.20 -1.97
C SER A 164 -1.21 27.13 -0.88
N SER A 165 -1.49 25.86 -1.19
CA SER A 165 -1.29 24.73 -0.28
C SER A 165 0.20 24.47 -0.07
N LEU A 166 0.99 24.57 -1.15
CA LEU A 166 2.43 24.37 -1.12
C LEU A 166 3.14 25.32 -0.14
N ALA A 167 2.79 26.61 -0.17
CA ALA A 167 3.35 27.59 0.78
C ALA A 167 3.00 27.24 2.23
N HIS A 168 1.77 26.77 2.49
CA HIS A 168 1.35 26.34 3.81
C HIS A 168 2.12 25.11 4.29
N ILE A 169 2.34 24.14 3.41
CA ILE A 169 3.12 22.92 3.70
C ILE A 169 4.57 23.27 4.06
N PHE A 170 5.21 24.17 3.31
CA PHE A 170 6.56 24.64 3.66
C PHE A 170 6.63 25.31 5.04
N ILE A 171 5.62 26.10 5.42
CA ILE A 171 5.57 26.69 6.76
C ILE A 171 5.40 25.59 7.83
N GLN A 172 4.59 24.58 7.55
CA GLN A 172 4.37 23.46 8.47
C GLN A 172 5.62 22.59 8.65
N THR A 173 6.36 22.28 7.57
CA THR A 173 7.59 21.48 7.64
C THR A 173 8.68 22.16 8.45
N LEU A 174 8.78 23.49 8.39
CA LEU A 174 9.74 24.28 9.16
C LEU A 174 9.41 24.36 10.66
N ARG A 175 8.18 24.00 11.06
CA ARG A 175 7.73 24.06 12.46
C ARG A 175 8.33 22.96 13.33
N PHE A 176 8.69 21.83 12.76
CA PHE A 176 9.27 20.69 13.48
C PHE A 176 10.62 20.32 12.89
N PRO A 177 11.70 20.24 13.69
CA PRO A 177 13.01 19.91 13.18
C PRO A 177 13.05 18.47 12.66
N THR A 178 13.12 18.33 11.34
CA THR A 178 13.32 17.05 10.65
C THR A 178 14.77 16.88 10.22
N LYS A 179 15.17 15.65 9.88
CA LYS A 179 16.52 15.36 9.35
C LYS A 179 16.96 16.26 8.18
N ARG A 180 16.00 16.76 7.39
CA ARG A 180 16.23 17.62 6.22
C ARG A 180 15.82 19.08 6.42
N LEU A 181 15.65 19.54 7.67
CA LEU A 181 15.18 20.90 7.97
C LEU A 181 15.98 21.98 7.22
N HIS A 182 17.31 21.86 7.18
CA HIS A 182 18.17 22.82 6.49
C HIS A 182 17.85 22.92 4.99
N HIS A 183 17.62 21.79 4.32
CA HIS A 183 17.25 21.76 2.91
C HIS A 183 15.89 22.42 2.64
N TYR A 184 14.90 22.22 3.53
CA TYR A 184 13.61 22.91 3.42
C TYR A 184 13.75 24.43 3.59
N TYR A 185 14.58 24.87 4.53
CA TYR A 185 14.85 26.29 4.76
C TYR A 185 15.51 26.95 3.54
N GLU A 186 16.52 26.32 2.94
CA GLU A 186 17.17 26.83 1.73
C GLU A 186 16.18 26.96 0.57
N ARG A 187 15.36 25.92 0.32
CA ARG A 187 14.37 25.92 -0.75
C ARG A 187 13.32 27.03 -0.55
N TYR A 188 12.84 27.23 0.67
CA TYR A 188 11.95 28.34 1.01
C TYR A 188 12.63 29.69 0.78
N SER A 189 13.87 29.86 1.23
CA SER A 189 14.61 31.12 1.12
C SER A 189 14.86 31.51 -0.35
N VAL A 190 15.17 30.54 -1.22
CA VAL A 190 15.31 30.78 -2.67
C VAL A 190 13.98 31.19 -3.29
N SER A 191 12.90 30.46 -3.02
CA SER A 191 11.56 30.80 -3.55
C SER A 191 11.10 32.19 -3.09
N HIS A 192 11.33 32.55 -1.83
CA HIS A 192 11.02 33.87 -1.31
C HIS A 192 11.88 34.96 -1.96
N ALA A 193 13.19 34.74 -2.12
CA ALA A 193 14.08 35.69 -2.78
C ALA A 193 13.67 35.95 -4.25
N SER A 194 13.31 34.91 -5.00
CA SER A 194 12.82 35.05 -6.38
C SER A 194 11.50 35.82 -6.47
N LEU A 195 10.56 35.62 -5.53
CA LEU A 195 9.29 36.37 -5.46
C LEU A 195 9.51 37.85 -5.14
N VAL A 196 10.43 38.17 -4.22
CA VAL A 196 10.80 39.57 -3.91
C VAL A 196 11.44 40.25 -5.12
N GLN A 197 12.28 39.53 -5.86
CA GLN A 197 12.97 40.08 -7.03
C GLN A 197 12.01 40.34 -8.20
N MET A 198 11.06 39.43 -8.46
CA MET A 198 9.98 39.63 -9.44
C MET A 198 9.07 40.82 -9.09
N ASN A 199 8.66 40.97 -7.82
CA ASN A 199 7.88 42.13 -7.40
C ASN A 199 8.66 43.44 -7.54
N SER A 200 9.97 43.44 -7.25
CA SER A 200 10.81 44.63 -7.39
C SER A 200 11.03 45.08 -8.85
N MET A 201 10.93 44.15 -9.83
CA MET A 201 11.01 44.45 -11.26
C MET A 201 9.67 44.96 -11.82
N ASN A 202 8.54 44.40 -11.40
CA ASN A 202 7.22 44.88 -11.83
C ASN A 202 6.87 46.30 -11.34
N LEU A 203 7.45 46.74 -10.21
CA LEU A 203 7.28 48.11 -9.68
C LEU A 203 8.15 49.19 -10.35
N ARG A 204 8.98 48.81 -11.34
CA ARG A 204 9.89 49.72 -12.07
C ARG A 204 9.52 49.90 -13.56
N THR A 205 8.35 49.41 -13.97
CA THR A 205 7.78 49.57 -15.32
C THR A 205 6.50 50.37 -15.22
#